data_AF-A0A3D2GIV7-F1
#
_entry.id   AF-A0A3D2GIV7-F1
#
_cell.length_a   1.000
_cell.length_b   1.000
_cell.length_c   1.000
_cell.angle_alpha   90.00
_cell.angle_beta   90.00
_cell.angle_gamma   90.00
#
_symmetry.space_group_name_H-M   'P 1'
#
loop_
_entity.id
_entity.type
_entity.pdbx_description
1 polymer ?
#
loop_
_entity_poly.entity_id
_entity_poly.type
_entity_poly.pdbx_seq_one_letter_code
_entity_poly.pdbx_strand_id
1 'polypeptide(L)'
;MQRRNIEIKEVESSDREEFLRAVVTVFQDRGYMIQTSDYTGGIITAFNQDPFLQITATVESFTKTRIKMRITMSDREGIIEDEEKFGKLFDDIQTEVFRRSNLK
;
A
#
# COMPACT_ATOMS: atom_id res chain seq x y z
N MET A 1 16.21 -3.79 -21.21
CA MET A 1 15.49 -3.02 -20.16
C MET A 1 14.82 -4.03 -19.23
N GLN A 2 15.30 -4.20 -17.99
CA GLN A 2 14.60 -5.01 -17.00
C GLN A 2 13.34 -4.24 -16.57
N ARG A 3 12.16 -4.83 -16.81
CA ARG A 3 10.90 -4.37 -16.23
C ARG A 3 10.91 -4.81 -14.78
N ARG A 4 11.10 -3.86 -13.85
CA ARG A 4 10.83 -4.10 -12.43
C ARG A 4 9.33 -4.27 -12.30
N ASN A 5 8.86 -5.40 -11.80
CA ASN A 5 7.43 -5.62 -11.60
C ASN A 5 6.95 -4.75 -10.42
N ILE A 6 6.40 -3.59 -10.77
CA ILE A 6 5.72 -2.67 -9.87
C ILE A 6 4.23 -2.98 -10.01
N GLU A 7 3.57 -3.44 -8.95
CA GLU A 7 2.12 -3.60 -9.00
C GLU A 7 1.46 -2.23 -8.77
N ILE A 8 0.74 -1.80 -9.81
CA ILE A 8 -0.06 -0.59 -9.83
C ILE A 8 -1.50 -1.01 -10.00
N LYS A 9 -2.36 -0.56 -9.10
CA LYS A 9 -3.79 -0.79 -9.20
C LYS A 9 -4.56 0.50 -8.96
N GLU A 10 -5.62 0.67 -9.74
CA GLU A 10 -6.53 1.81 -9.65
C GLU A 10 -7.77 1.40 -8.85
N VAL A 11 -8.25 2.30 -8.00
CA VAL A 11 -9.43 2.10 -7.16
C VAL A 11 -10.37 3.29 -7.32
N GLU A 12 -11.66 3.01 -7.44
CA GLU A 12 -12.69 4.03 -7.37
C GLU A 12 -12.88 4.48 -5.92
N SER A 13 -12.28 5.61 -5.58
CA SER A 13 -12.45 6.31 -4.32
C SER A 13 -11.99 7.75 -4.49
N SER A 14 -12.70 8.69 -3.86
CA SER A 14 -12.31 10.10 -3.81
C SER A 14 -11.60 10.49 -2.53
N ASP A 15 -11.54 9.59 -1.53
CA ASP A 15 -11.01 9.88 -0.20
C ASP A 15 -9.59 9.33 -0.04
N ARG A 16 -8.61 10.12 -0.45
CA ARG A 16 -7.18 9.75 -0.40
C ARG A 16 -6.71 9.53 1.03
N GLU A 17 -7.23 10.31 1.97
CA GLU A 17 -6.80 10.24 3.36
C GLU A 17 -7.28 8.95 4.03
N GLU A 18 -8.56 8.57 3.83
CA GLU A 18 -9.06 7.27 4.30
C GLU A 18 -8.28 6.11 3.69
N PHE A 19 -7.92 6.21 2.40
CA PHE A 19 -7.11 5.20 1.73
C PHE A 19 -5.73 5.04 2.39
N LEU A 20 -5.07 6.15 2.71
CA LEU A 20 -3.77 6.13 3.42
C LEU A 20 -3.90 5.59 4.85
N ARG A 21 -5.00 5.91 5.55
CA ARG A 21 -5.29 5.34 6.88
C ARG A 21 -5.51 3.83 6.81
N ALA A 22 -6.21 3.34 5.79
CA ALA A 22 -6.40 1.91 5.55
C ALA A 22 -5.06 1.20 5.29
N VAL A 23 -4.18 1.80 4.49
CA VAL A 23 -2.81 1.27 4.27
C VAL A 23 -2.06 1.11 5.60
N VAL A 24 -2.07 2.13 6.45
CA VAL A 24 -1.40 2.07 7.77
C VAL A 24 -1.99 0.95 8.63
N THR A 25 -3.32 0.84 8.69
CA THR A 25 -3.98 -0.23 9.46
C THR A 25 -3.60 -1.61 8.94
N VAL A 26 -3.69 -1.86 7.64
CA VAL A 26 -3.31 -3.16 7.07
C VAL A 26 -1.85 -3.48 7.32
N PHE A 27 -0.97 -2.48 7.24
CA PHE A 27 0.44 -2.70 7.53
C PHE A 27 0.67 -3.12 8.98
N GLN A 28 0.01 -2.45 9.93
CA GLN A 28 0.08 -2.79 11.35
C GLN A 28 -0.55 -4.15 11.67
N ASP A 29 -1.71 -4.47 11.08
CA ASP A 29 -2.41 -5.75 11.28
C ASP A 29 -1.58 -6.94 10.77
N ARG A 30 -0.78 -6.73 9.73
CA ARG A 30 0.20 -7.71 9.22
C ARG A 30 1.52 -7.74 9.99
N GLY A 31 1.66 -6.94 11.06
CA GLY A 31 2.83 -6.91 11.92
C GLY A 31 4.00 -6.08 11.38
N TYR A 32 3.81 -5.26 10.35
CA TYR A 32 4.84 -4.35 9.87
C TYR A 32 4.94 -3.11 10.77
N MET A 33 6.17 -2.69 11.05
CA MET A 33 6.45 -1.45 11.77
C MET A 33 6.44 -0.28 10.79
N ILE A 34 5.60 0.73 11.05
CA ILE A 34 5.56 1.94 10.23
C ILE A 34 6.86 2.72 10.42
N GLN A 35 7.57 2.95 9.32
CA GLN A 35 8.78 3.78 9.27
C GLN A 35 8.45 5.23 8.93
N THR A 36 7.51 5.45 8.01
CA THR A 36 7.12 6.79 7.53
C THR A 36 5.65 6.79 7.13
N SER A 37 4.94 7.86 7.49
CA SER A 37 3.55 8.08 7.11
C SER A 37 3.36 9.52 6.62
N ASP A 38 3.79 9.79 5.40
CA ASP A 38 3.61 11.08 4.75
C ASP A 38 2.25 11.13 4.05
N TYR A 39 1.24 11.61 4.76
CA TYR A 39 -0.10 11.78 4.21
C TYR A 39 -0.19 12.87 3.15
N THR A 40 0.72 13.85 3.17
CA THR A 40 0.76 14.93 2.18
C THR A 40 1.26 14.38 0.85
N GLY A 41 2.43 13.76 0.85
CA GLY A 41 3.02 13.09 -0.32
C GLY A 41 2.31 11.80 -0.74
N GLY A 42 1.46 11.25 0.13
CA GLY A 42 0.74 10.00 -0.11
C GLY A 42 1.64 8.78 -0.05
N ILE A 43 2.65 8.78 0.82
CA ILE A 43 3.66 7.72 0.93
C ILE A 43 3.63 7.14 2.33
N ILE A 44 3.37 5.83 2.41
CA ILE A 44 3.51 5.04 3.64
C ILE A 44 4.61 4.01 3.43
N THR A 45 5.61 4.02 4.30
CA THR A 45 6.67 3.01 4.33
C THR A 45 6.63 2.25 5.63
N ALA A 46 6.71 0.93 5.56
CA ALA A 46 6.78 0.04 6.71
C ALA A 46 7.82 -1.06 6.48
N PHE A 47 8.24 -1.72 7.57
CA PHE A 47 9.21 -2.80 7.48
C PHE A 47 8.98 -3.89 8.53
N ASN A 48 9.54 -5.07 8.25
CA ASN A 48 9.80 -6.13 9.21
C ASN A 48 11.33 -6.32 9.32
N GLN A 49 11.84 -6.77 10.47
CA GLN A 49 13.27 -7.00 10.71
C GLN A 49 13.70 -8.45 10.46
N ASP A 50 12.82 -9.43 10.69
CA ASP A 50 13.15 -10.85 10.59
C ASP A 50 11.98 -11.67 9.99
N PRO A 51 12.05 -12.02 8.68
CA PRO A 51 13.05 -11.58 7.72
C PRO A 51 12.94 -10.07 7.45
N PHE A 52 14.06 -9.44 7.06
CA PHE A 52 14.02 -8.03 6.67
C PHE A 52 13.20 -7.87 5.40
N LEU A 53 12.16 -7.03 5.48
CA LEU A 53 11.27 -6.71 4.39
C LEU A 53 10.86 -5.25 4.54
N GLN A 54 11.04 -4.45 3.50
CA GLN A 54 10.56 -3.08 3.42
C GLN A 54 9.44 -3.01 2.39
N ILE A 55 8.37 -2.29 2.74
CA ILE A 55 7.18 -2.11 1.92
C ILE A 55 6.92 -0.61 1.81
N THR A 56 6.73 -0.13 0.59
CA THR A 56 6.34 1.25 0.31
C THR A 56 5.03 1.25 -0.48
N ALA A 57 4.00 1.85 0.09
CA ALA A 57 2.76 2.16 -0.59
C ALA A 57 2.73 3.65 -0.96
N THR A 58 2.48 3.94 -2.24
CA THR A 58 2.25 5.29 -2.75
C THR A 58 0.82 5.40 -3.24
N VAL A 59 0.09 6.40 -2.75
CA VAL A 59 -1.33 6.64 -3.04
C VAL A 59 -1.47 8.03 -3.65
N GLU A 60 -1.85 8.07 -4.92
CA GLU A 60 -2.02 9.30 -5.70
C GLU A 60 -3.47 9.45 -6.16
N SER A 61 -4.01 10.68 -6.13
CA SER A 61 -5.28 10.97 -6.80
C SER A 61 -5.04 10.97 -8.31
N PHE A 62 -5.64 10.02 -9.02
CA PHE A 62 -5.49 9.89 -10.46
C PHE A 62 -6.53 10.71 -11.21
N THR A 63 -7.77 10.69 -10.72
CA THR A 63 -8.85 11.57 -11.18
C THR A 63 -9.61 12.13 -9.98
N LYS A 64 -10.67 12.91 -10.21
CA LYS A 64 -11.53 13.41 -9.11
C LYS A 64 -12.18 12.29 -8.29
N THR A 65 -12.36 11.11 -8.87
CA THR A 65 -13.07 9.98 -8.25
C THR A 65 -12.26 8.69 -8.20
N ARG A 66 -10.99 8.74 -8.66
CA ARG A 66 -10.13 7.57 -8.70
C ARG A 66 -8.80 7.85 -8.03
N ILE A 67 -8.39 6.89 -7.22
CA ILE A 67 -7.09 6.83 -6.59
C ILE A 67 -6.29 5.74 -7.29
N LYS A 68 -5.01 5.97 -7.44
CA LYS A 68 -4.06 4.99 -7.92
C LYS A 68 -3.09 4.66 -6.80
N MET A 69 -2.94 3.37 -6.53
CA MET A 69 -1.99 2.87 -5.56
C MET A 69 -0.87 2.11 -6.26
N ARG A 70 0.34 2.34 -5.78
CA ARG A 70 1.53 1.58 -6.13
C ARG A 70 2.10 0.96 -4.86
N ILE A 71 2.39 -0.34 -4.90
CA ILE A 71 3.11 -1.03 -3.83
C ILE A 71 4.46 -1.49 -4.35
N THR A 72 5.50 -1.24 -3.57
CA THR A 72 6.85 -1.81 -3.78
C THR A 72 7.26 -2.58 -2.55
N MET A 73 7.84 -3.77 -2.74
CA MET A 73 8.39 -4.58 -1.67
C MET A 73 9.86 -4.87 -1.99
N SER A 74 10.72 -4.82 -0.97
CA SER A 74 12.14 -5.16 -1.10
C SER A 74 12.68 -5.84 0.15
N ASP A 75 13.56 -6.81 -0.02
CA ASP A 75 14.33 -7.43 1.06
C ASP A 75 15.82 -7.02 0.96
N ARG A 76 16.71 -7.80 1.58
CA ARG A 76 18.16 -7.56 1.53
C ARG A 76 18.78 -7.87 0.16
N GLU A 77 18.12 -8.69 -0.65
CA GLU A 77 18.61 -9.15 -1.95
C GLU A 77 18.10 -8.28 -3.10
N GLY A 78 16.96 -7.60 -2.92
CA GLY A 78 16.48 -6.61 -3.87
C GLY A 78 14.97 -6.40 -3.83
N ILE A 79 14.41 -6.02 -4.98
CA ILE A 79 12.96 -5.87 -5.15
C ILE A 79 12.33 -7.26 -5.24
N ILE A 80 11.27 -7.47 -4.48
CA ILE A 80 10.47 -8.69 -4.54
C ILE A 80 9.44 -8.53 -5.66
N GLU A 81 9.33 -9.52 -6.53
CA GLU A 81 8.42 -9.54 -7.69
C GLU A 81 7.37 -10.65 -7.55
N ASP A 82 6.71 -10.71 -6.38
CA ASP A 82 5.73 -11.74 -6.04
C ASP A 82 4.30 -11.21 -6.17
N GLU A 83 3.69 -11.43 -7.34
CA GLU A 83 2.33 -10.95 -7.69
C GLU A 83 1.26 -11.42 -6.68
N GLU A 84 1.41 -12.60 -6.09
CA GLU A 84 0.44 -13.12 -5.12
C GLU A 84 0.50 -12.32 -3.81
N LYS A 85 1.70 -12.00 -3.34
CA LYS A 85 1.89 -11.16 -2.13
C LYS A 85 1.35 -9.76 -2.32
N PHE A 86 1.64 -9.15 -3.48
CA PHE A 86 1.13 -7.83 -3.82
C PHE A 86 -0.40 -7.82 -3.94
N GLY A 87 -0.96 -8.81 -4.65
CA GLY A 87 -2.40 -8.99 -4.80
C GLY A 87 -3.11 -9.08 -3.45
N LYS A 88 -2.64 -9.97 -2.56
CA LYS A 88 -3.22 -10.11 -1.20
C LYS A 88 -3.12 -8.82 -0.39
N LEU A 89 -2.00 -8.10 -0.47
CA LEU A 89 -1.84 -6.86 0.29
C LEU A 89 -2.79 -5.77 -0.23
N PHE A 90 -2.98 -5.71 -1.54
CA PHE A 90 -3.94 -4.81 -2.16
C PHE A 90 -5.38 -5.12 -1.76
N ASP A 91 -5.77 -6.40 -1.80
CA ASP A 91 -7.14 -6.84 -1.47
C ASP A 91 -7.49 -6.54 0.00
N ASP A 92 -6.53 -6.73 0.92
CA ASP A 92 -6.68 -6.35 2.33
C ASP A 92 -6.91 -4.84 2.48
N ILE A 93 -6.15 -4.01 1.76
CA ILE A 93 -6.29 -2.55 1.79
C ILE A 93 -7.66 -2.14 1.26
N GLN A 94 -8.12 -2.72 0.15
CA GLN A 94 -9.46 -2.44 -0.37
C GLN A 94 -10.57 -2.84 0.60
N THR A 95 -10.42 -4.01 1.23
CA THR A 95 -11.36 -4.50 2.24
C THR A 95 -11.43 -3.53 3.43
N GLU A 96 -10.29 -3.03 3.89
CA GLU A 96 -10.23 -2.07 4.99
C GLU A 96 -10.84 -0.72 4.62
N VAL A 97 -10.62 -0.24 3.40
CA VAL A 97 -11.27 0.98 2.88
C VAL A 97 -12.79 0.80 2.85
N PHE A 98 -13.29 -0.31 2.32
CA PHE A 98 -14.72 -0.60 2.27
C PHE A 98 -15.34 -0.67 3.67
N ARG A 99 -14.65 -1.31 4.62
CA ARG A 99 -15.05 -1.33 6.03
C ARG A 99 -15.19 0.08 6.60
N ARG A 100 -14.23 0.97 6.33
CA ARG A 100 -14.24 2.36 6.80
C ARG A 100 -15.35 3.19 6.16
N SER A 101 -15.63 3.00 4.88
CA SER A 101 -16.70 3.71 4.19
C SER A 101 -18.09 3.35 4.71
N ASN A 102 -18.31 2.10 5.14
CA ASN A 102 -19.60 1.63 5.66
C ASN A 102 -19.81 1.87 7.16
N LEU A 103 -18.77 2.33 7.88
CA LEU A 103 -18.86 2.71 9.29
C LEU A 103 -19.18 4.20 9.49
N LYS A 104 -19.36 4.96 8.40
CA LYS A 104 -19.80 6.38 8.40
C LYS A 104 -21.32 6.45 8.29
#